data_AF-A0A9Y2F355-F1
#
_entry.id   AF-A0A9Y2F355-F1
#
_cell.length_a   1.000
_cell.length_b   1.000
_cell.length_c   1.000
_cell.angle_alpha   90.00
_cell.angle_beta   90.00
_cell.angle_gamma   90.00
#
_symmetry.space_group_name_H-M   'P 1'
#
loop_
_entity.id
_entity.type
_entity.pdbx_description
1 polymer ?
#
loop_
_entity_poly.entity_id
_entity_poly.type
_entity_poly.pdbx_seq_one_letter_code
_entity_poly.pdbx_strand_id
1 'polypeptide(L)'
;MRAFSQLLDGLVYTRSRNGKLDLIAAYMRDAPDPDRGWALAALTGNLDLKAVKSSAIGEMIRARTDPVLYEMSRDYVGDLAETVALLWPKREDQPAELDDGSLSLSAVIERLHGVSRAAAPDALAQMMDHLDASGRFALLKLATGGLRVGISARLAKTGFAQGFGLDVDDVEQVWHALAPPYAALFDWAEGRSGRPDPEGTPYFRPFMLAHPLEAESVDLADYAAEWKWDGIRIQIVGTGGETRLYSRAGDDISGSFPEIAAAFTGHAVLDGELLVKGAFQGGEAASFNALQQRLGRKAVSAKMMDDYPAFVRLYDLLIERDTDLRALPWHQRRARLEAYMPQLPPDRFDLSAIIDAPDFDALADIRAGARDAAIEGVMLKRRDSPYVAGRKAALWYKWKRDPLTADCVMMYAQRGHGKRSSFYSDYTFGCWTEDGELQPVGKAYSGFTDEELKWLDRFVRQNTLNRFGPVREVEKSLVLEVAFDSIHDSKRHKSGLAMRFPRIARIRKDKPAHEADTVEGLKQLVS
;
A
#
# COMPACT_ATOMS: atom_id res chain seq x y z
N MET A 1 -11.39 -25.34 6.88
CA MET A 1 -11.25 -24.79 5.51
C MET A 1 -12.56 -24.33 4.91
N ARG A 2 -13.63 -25.14 4.90
CA ARG A 2 -14.93 -24.78 4.29
C ARG A 2 -15.44 -23.38 4.64
N ALA A 3 -15.58 -23.08 5.94
CA ALA A 3 -16.07 -21.76 6.38
C ALA A 3 -15.14 -20.61 5.94
N PHE A 4 -13.82 -20.83 5.94
CA PHE A 4 -12.86 -19.82 5.47
C PHE A 4 -12.96 -19.60 3.96
N SER A 5 -13.15 -20.66 3.18
CA SER A 5 -13.41 -20.60 1.75
C SER A 5 -14.68 -19.79 1.44
N GLN A 6 -15.78 -20.08 2.13
CA GLN A 6 -17.04 -19.35 1.99
C GLN A 6 -16.89 -17.86 2.36
N LEU A 7 -16.12 -17.55 3.41
CA LEU A 7 -15.79 -16.17 3.75
C LEU A 7 -15.06 -15.48 2.59
N LEU A 8 -14.00 -16.09 2.04
CA LEU A 8 -13.25 -15.48 0.94
C LEU A 8 -14.12 -15.25 -0.30
N ASP A 9 -14.93 -16.23 -0.70
CA ASP A 9 -15.87 -16.10 -1.82
C ASP A 9 -16.86 -14.95 -1.57
N GLY A 10 -17.47 -14.91 -0.39
CA GLY A 10 -18.37 -13.82 0.02
C GLY A 10 -17.69 -12.44 -0.08
N LEU A 11 -16.43 -12.32 0.38
CA LEU A 11 -15.68 -11.06 0.33
C LEU A 11 -15.31 -10.63 -1.10
N VAL A 12 -15.07 -11.58 -2.01
CA VAL A 12 -14.74 -11.33 -3.42
C VAL A 12 -15.96 -10.77 -4.17
N TYR A 13 -17.12 -11.40 -3.98
CA TYR A 13 -18.36 -11.05 -4.68
C TYR A 13 -19.10 -9.86 -4.08
N THR A 14 -18.92 -9.58 -2.78
CA THR A 14 -19.54 -8.43 -2.14
C THR A 14 -18.83 -7.13 -2.54
N ARG A 15 -19.58 -6.18 -3.12
CA ARG A 15 -19.05 -4.86 -3.50
C ARG A 15 -19.20 -3.82 -2.38
N SER A 16 -20.22 -3.95 -1.55
CA SER A 16 -20.50 -2.99 -0.48
C SER A 16 -19.50 -3.15 0.68
N ARG A 17 -19.00 -2.03 1.20
CA ARG A 17 -18.12 -2.03 2.38
C ARG A 17 -18.81 -2.68 3.58
N ASN A 18 -20.07 -2.32 3.83
CA ASN A 18 -20.81 -2.82 4.99
C ASN A 18 -21.11 -4.32 4.88
N GLY A 19 -21.49 -4.82 3.70
CA GLY A 19 -21.68 -6.26 3.52
C GLY A 19 -20.40 -7.07 3.77
N LYS A 20 -19.23 -6.53 3.41
CA LYS A 20 -17.95 -7.16 3.75
C LYS A 20 -17.68 -7.18 5.25
N LEU A 21 -18.03 -6.11 5.96
CA LEU A 21 -17.91 -6.05 7.42
C LEU A 21 -18.82 -7.07 8.09
N ASP A 22 -20.06 -7.20 7.62
CA ASP A 22 -21.03 -8.16 8.16
C ASP A 22 -20.55 -9.60 7.98
N LEU A 23 -19.98 -9.93 6.81
CA LEU A 23 -19.38 -11.24 6.55
C LEU A 23 -18.21 -11.55 7.50
N ILE A 24 -17.31 -10.57 7.71
CA ILE A 24 -16.18 -10.73 8.64
C ILE A 24 -16.70 -10.89 10.08
N ALA A 25 -17.62 -10.02 10.50
CA ALA A 25 -18.21 -10.03 11.84
C ALA A 25 -18.91 -11.37 12.15
N ALA A 26 -19.70 -11.89 11.20
CA ALA A 26 -20.33 -13.20 11.33
C ALA A 26 -19.27 -14.30 11.49
N TYR A 27 -18.27 -14.34 10.63
CA TYR A 27 -17.21 -15.33 10.71
C TYR A 27 -16.44 -15.27 12.04
N MET A 28 -16.12 -14.08 12.54
CA MET A 28 -15.39 -13.93 13.81
C MET A 28 -16.18 -14.43 15.03
N ARG A 29 -17.51 -14.40 14.97
CA ARG A 29 -18.37 -14.96 16.02
C ARG A 29 -18.56 -16.47 15.91
N ASP A 30 -18.74 -16.96 14.69
CA ASP A 30 -19.25 -18.32 14.46
C ASP A 30 -18.14 -19.37 14.27
N ALA A 31 -16.98 -18.98 13.71
CA ALA A 31 -15.88 -19.91 13.49
C ALA A 31 -15.19 -20.28 14.83
N PRO A 32 -14.75 -21.53 15.02
CA PRO A 32 -14.14 -21.96 16.28
C PRO A 32 -12.73 -21.39 16.46
N ASP A 33 -12.24 -21.38 17.70
CA ASP A 33 -10.81 -21.20 17.98
C ASP A 33 -10.03 -22.48 17.67
N PRO A 34 -8.78 -22.38 17.15
CA PRO A 34 -8.07 -21.15 16.78
C PRO A 34 -8.31 -20.70 15.32
N ASP A 35 -9.24 -21.32 14.58
CA ASP A 35 -9.52 -21.03 13.16
C ASP A 35 -9.87 -19.55 12.93
N ARG A 36 -10.77 -18.97 13.74
CA ARG A 36 -11.16 -17.56 13.60
C ARG A 36 -9.97 -16.59 13.73
N GLY A 37 -9.05 -16.90 14.64
CA GLY A 37 -7.83 -16.12 14.85
C GLY A 37 -6.84 -16.22 13.71
N TRP A 38 -6.69 -17.42 13.15
CA TRP A 38 -5.87 -17.63 11.96
C TRP A 38 -6.44 -16.96 10.71
N ALA A 39 -7.76 -17.00 10.53
CA ALA A 39 -8.42 -16.28 9.45
C ALA A 39 -8.21 -14.77 9.57
N LEU A 40 -8.33 -14.23 10.79
CA LEU A 40 -8.06 -12.82 11.05
C LEU A 40 -6.60 -12.48 10.71
N ALA A 41 -5.63 -13.30 11.10
CA ALA A 41 -4.23 -13.13 10.73
C ALA A 41 -4.00 -13.15 9.21
N ALA A 42 -4.68 -14.05 8.49
CA ALA A 42 -4.63 -14.10 7.03
C ALA A 42 -5.21 -12.83 6.38
N LEU A 43 -6.37 -12.36 6.86
CA LEU A 43 -7.04 -11.16 6.35
C LEU A 43 -6.25 -9.86 6.62
N THR A 44 -5.47 -9.82 7.69
CA THR A 44 -4.61 -8.67 8.00
C THR A 44 -3.22 -8.74 7.39
N GLY A 45 -2.84 -9.87 6.78
CA GLY A 45 -1.49 -10.09 6.24
C GLY A 45 -0.43 -10.43 7.30
N ASN A 46 -0.86 -10.83 8.50
CA ASN A 46 0.03 -11.19 9.62
C ASN A 46 0.35 -12.70 9.65
N LEU A 47 0.00 -13.45 8.61
CA LEU A 47 0.32 -14.85 8.44
C LEU A 47 1.40 -15.02 7.35
N ASP A 48 2.54 -15.63 7.71
CA ASP A 48 3.64 -15.93 6.77
C ASP A 48 3.88 -17.44 6.69
N LEU A 49 3.63 -18.01 5.51
CA LEU A 49 3.82 -19.44 5.19
C LEU A 49 5.01 -19.62 4.23
N LYS A 50 6.23 -19.34 4.75
CA LYS A 50 7.50 -19.29 4.01
C LYS A 50 7.87 -20.54 3.20
N ALA A 51 7.23 -21.67 3.48
CA ALA A 51 7.51 -22.94 2.83
C ALA A 51 6.93 -23.00 1.40
N VAL A 52 5.84 -22.28 1.12
CA VAL A 52 5.13 -22.35 -0.16
C VAL A 52 5.54 -21.20 -1.08
N LYS A 53 6.09 -21.53 -2.25
CA LYS A 53 6.45 -20.56 -3.29
C LYS A 53 5.51 -20.65 -4.49
N SER A 54 5.21 -19.50 -5.09
CA SER A 54 4.41 -19.44 -6.34
C SER A 54 5.02 -20.22 -7.50
N SER A 55 6.36 -20.29 -7.59
CA SER A 55 7.05 -21.08 -8.61
C SER A 55 6.77 -22.58 -8.45
N ALA A 56 6.83 -23.08 -7.22
CA ALA A 56 6.56 -24.48 -6.92
C ALA A 56 5.11 -24.87 -7.23
N ILE A 57 4.14 -23.99 -6.98
CA ILE A 57 2.74 -24.20 -7.39
C ILE A 57 2.62 -24.29 -8.92
N GLY A 58 3.35 -23.43 -9.66
CA GLY A 58 3.39 -23.45 -11.12
C GLY A 58 4.03 -24.73 -11.69
N GLU A 59 5.12 -25.21 -11.08
CA GLU A 59 5.74 -26.49 -11.42
C GLU A 59 4.80 -27.66 -11.12
N MET A 60 4.15 -27.63 -9.96
CA MET A 60 3.22 -28.64 -9.48
C MET A 60 2.05 -28.86 -10.44
N ILE A 61 1.45 -27.78 -10.97
CA ILE A 61 0.34 -27.91 -11.94
C ILE A 61 0.84 -28.32 -13.33
N ARG A 62 1.99 -27.82 -13.80
CA ARG A 62 2.58 -28.22 -15.10
C ARG A 62 2.96 -29.70 -15.16
N ALA A 63 3.29 -30.31 -14.02
CA ALA A 63 3.54 -31.74 -13.91
C ALA A 63 2.25 -32.59 -13.91
N ARG A 64 1.09 -31.96 -13.69
CA ARG A 64 -0.23 -32.62 -13.53
C ARG A 64 -1.17 -32.39 -14.71
N THR A 65 -0.94 -31.35 -15.49
CA THR A 65 -1.80 -30.95 -16.63
C THR A 65 -0.95 -30.62 -17.84
N ASP A 66 -1.57 -30.57 -19.02
CA ASP A 66 -0.89 -30.08 -20.23
C ASP A 66 -0.32 -28.66 -20.01
N PRO A 67 1.00 -28.44 -20.23
CA PRO A 67 1.63 -27.14 -19.97
C PRO A 67 1.09 -26.00 -20.83
N VAL A 68 0.68 -26.28 -22.07
CA VAL A 68 0.14 -25.27 -23.00
C VAL A 68 -1.27 -24.85 -22.55
N LEU A 69 -2.11 -25.81 -22.16
CA LEU A 69 -3.42 -25.53 -21.57
C LEU A 69 -3.29 -24.67 -20.32
N TYR A 70 -2.36 -25.01 -19.42
CA TYR A 70 -2.11 -24.21 -18.22
C TYR A 70 -1.70 -22.77 -18.56
N GLU A 71 -0.80 -22.57 -19.52
CA GLU A 71 -0.37 -21.23 -19.95
C GLU A 71 -1.53 -20.42 -20.53
N MET A 72 -2.31 -21.01 -21.42
CA MET A 72 -3.48 -20.36 -22.01
C MET A 72 -4.53 -19.99 -20.96
N SER A 73 -4.82 -20.90 -20.02
CA SER A 73 -5.75 -20.64 -18.92
C SER A 73 -5.22 -19.56 -17.98
N ARG A 74 -3.91 -19.56 -17.67
CA ARG A 74 -3.29 -18.58 -16.80
C ARG A 74 -3.33 -17.18 -17.40
N ASP A 75 -3.04 -17.06 -18.70
CA ASP A 75 -3.11 -15.80 -19.44
C ASP A 75 -4.54 -15.25 -19.51
N TYR A 76 -5.54 -16.13 -19.50
CA TYR A 76 -6.94 -15.73 -19.54
C TYR A 76 -7.50 -15.33 -18.17
N VAL A 77 -7.31 -16.18 -17.15
CA VAL A 77 -7.80 -15.97 -15.79
C VAL A 77 -7.05 -14.84 -15.10
N GLY A 78 -5.72 -14.77 -15.30
CA GLY A 78 -4.87 -13.71 -14.75
C GLY A 78 -4.50 -13.87 -13.27
N ASP A 79 -4.80 -15.01 -12.65
CA ASP A 79 -4.50 -15.35 -11.25
C ASP A 79 -4.02 -16.80 -11.10
N LEU A 80 -2.87 -17.01 -10.44
CA LEU A 80 -2.29 -18.35 -10.27
C LEU A 80 -3.21 -19.28 -9.48
N ALA A 81 -3.73 -18.80 -8.35
CA ALA A 81 -4.49 -19.63 -7.42
C ALA A 81 -5.80 -20.07 -8.06
N GLU A 82 -6.49 -19.15 -8.74
CA GLU A 82 -7.73 -19.44 -9.45
C GLU A 82 -7.52 -20.42 -10.60
N THR A 83 -6.51 -20.18 -11.45
CA THR A 83 -6.17 -21.10 -12.55
C THR A 83 -5.87 -22.50 -12.04
N VAL A 84 -5.04 -22.62 -10.99
CA VAL A 84 -4.64 -23.92 -10.45
C VAL A 84 -5.81 -24.61 -9.74
N ALA A 85 -6.64 -23.89 -9.00
CA ALA A 85 -7.81 -24.45 -8.33
C ALA A 85 -8.81 -25.07 -9.32
N LEU A 86 -9.03 -24.39 -10.46
CA LEU A 86 -9.94 -24.83 -11.52
C LEU A 86 -9.35 -25.96 -12.39
N LEU A 87 -8.05 -25.91 -12.70
CA LEU A 87 -7.38 -26.93 -13.52
C LEU A 87 -6.94 -28.17 -12.74
N TRP A 88 -7.00 -28.15 -11.40
CA TRP A 88 -6.51 -29.25 -10.59
C TRP A 88 -7.20 -30.56 -11.00
N PRO A 89 -6.43 -31.58 -11.45
CA PRO A 89 -7.00 -32.78 -12.01
C PRO A 89 -7.83 -33.51 -10.97
N LYS A 90 -8.95 -34.05 -11.41
CA LYS A 90 -9.78 -34.95 -10.60
C LYS A 90 -9.39 -36.37 -10.95
N ARG A 91 -9.38 -37.25 -9.94
CA ARG A 91 -9.31 -38.69 -10.21
C ARG A 91 -10.65 -39.14 -10.83
N GLU A 92 -10.63 -40.16 -11.68
CA GLU A 92 -11.84 -40.68 -12.34
C GLU A 92 -12.92 -41.15 -11.34
N ASP A 93 -12.49 -41.59 -10.15
CA ASP A 93 -13.34 -42.07 -9.07
C ASP A 93 -13.81 -40.95 -8.10
N GLN A 94 -13.32 -39.72 -8.26
CA GLN A 94 -13.69 -38.62 -7.37
C GLN A 94 -15.01 -37.97 -7.79
N PRO A 95 -15.88 -37.62 -6.83
CA PRO A 95 -17.12 -36.89 -7.13
C PRO A 95 -16.82 -35.51 -7.74
N ALA A 96 -17.79 -34.98 -8.50
CA ALA A 96 -17.63 -33.72 -9.22
C ALA A 96 -17.29 -32.54 -8.30
N GLU A 97 -17.78 -32.52 -7.06
CA GLU A 97 -17.37 -31.59 -6.02
C GLU A 97 -17.02 -32.38 -4.76
N LEU A 98 -15.74 -32.30 -4.34
CA LEU A 98 -15.23 -32.98 -3.15
C LEU A 98 -14.76 -31.92 -2.14
N ASP A 99 -15.57 -31.63 -1.14
CA ASP A 99 -15.12 -31.04 0.13
C ASP A 99 -15.58 -31.99 1.22
N ASP A 100 -14.67 -32.84 1.71
CA ASP A 100 -15.00 -33.87 2.70
C ASP A 100 -15.03 -33.33 4.14
N GLY A 101 -14.77 -32.03 4.33
CA GLY A 101 -14.75 -31.37 5.64
C GLY A 101 -13.61 -31.80 6.56
N SER A 102 -12.63 -32.58 6.07
CA SER A 102 -11.54 -33.13 6.88
C SER A 102 -10.49 -32.10 7.28
N LEU A 103 -10.42 -30.97 6.59
CA LEU A 103 -9.40 -29.93 6.81
C LEU A 103 -9.97 -28.71 7.55
N SER A 104 -9.53 -28.48 8.80
CA SER A 104 -9.70 -27.19 9.49
C SER A 104 -8.67 -26.16 9.00
N LEU A 105 -8.88 -24.87 9.28
CA LEU A 105 -7.89 -23.84 8.91
C LEU A 105 -6.61 -23.98 9.76
N SER A 106 -6.76 -24.27 11.06
CA SER A 106 -5.65 -24.52 11.99
C SER A 106 -4.77 -25.68 11.52
N ALA A 107 -5.35 -26.82 11.16
CA ALA A 107 -4.61 -28.00 10.73
C ALA A 107 -3.81 -27.74 9.44
N VAL A 108 -4.37 -26.96 8.51
CA VAL A 108 -3.65 -26.51 7.31
C VAL A 108 -2.44 -25.66 7.69
N ILE A 109 -2.60 -24.70 8.58
CA ILE A 109 -1.52 -23.78 9.00
C ILE A 109 -0.43 -24.53 9.75
N GLU A 110 -0.81 -25.35 10.74
CA GLU A 110 0.12 -26.20 11.50
C GLU A 110 0.94 -27.09 10.57
N ARG A 111 0.28 -27.74 9.61
CA ARG A 111 0.96 -28.57 8.61
C ARG A 111 1.93 -27.75 7.75
N LEU A 112 1.51 -26.60 7.23
CA LEU A 112 2.35 -25.77 6.35
C LEU A 112 3.50 -25.06 7.10
N HIS A 113 3.36 -24.80 8.39
CA HIS A 113 4.45 -24.33 9.26
C HIS A 113 5.46 -25.43 9.57
N GLY A 114 5.00 -26.68 9.73
CA GLY A 114 5.84 -27.82 10.09
C GLY A 114 6.63 -28.44 8.94
N VAL A 115 6.22 -28.22 7.68
CA VAL A 115 6.88 -28.81 6.50
C VAL A 115 8.07 -27.97 6.01
N SER A 116 9.08 -28.67 5.49
CA SER A 116 10.19 -28.03 4.79
C SER A 116 9.73 -27.45 3.44
N ARG A 117 10.51 -26.52 2.88
CA ARG A 117 10.27 -26.00 1.51
C ARG A 117 10.23 -27.09 0.44
N ALA A 118 10.97 -28.19 0.64
CA ALA A 118 10.99 -29.31 -0.29
C ALA A 118 9.72 -30.17 -0.19
N ALA A 119 9.17 -30.35 1.02
CA ALA A 119 7.97 -31.16 1.26
C ALA A 119 6.65 -30.37 1.09
N ALA A 120 6.72 -29.03 1.08
CA ALA A 120 5.54 -28.17 1.01
C ALA A 120 4.65 -28.39 -0.24
N PRO A 121 5.20 -28.59 -1.46
CA PRO A 121 4.38 -28.83 -2.65
C PRO A 121 3.55 -30.12 -2.53
N ASP A 122 4.13 -31.20 -2.01
CA ASP A 122 3.43 -32.48 -1.85
C ASP A 122 2.37 -32.39 -0.75
N ALA A 123 2.69 -31.73 0.37
CA ALA A 123 1.70 -31.48 1.42
C ALA A 123 0.52 -30.64 0.92
N LEU A 124 0.80 -29.62 0.11
CA LEU A 124 -0.22 -28.78 -0.51
C LEU A 124 -1.09 -29.58 -1.48
N ALA A 125 -0.48 -30.39 -2.35
CA ALA A 125 -1.18 -31.24 -3.30
C ALA A 125 -2.14 -32.22 -2.59
N GLN A 126 -1.66 -32.89 -1.55
CA GLN A 126 -2.48 -33.81 -0.75
C GLN A 126 -3.69 -33.08 -0.14
N MET A 127 -3.52 -31.87 0.40
CA MET A 127 -4.64 -31.10 0.93
C MET A 127 -5.62 -30.65 -0.16
N MET A 128 -5.13 -30.28 -1.35
CA MET A 128 -5.97 -29.90 -2.49
C MET A 128 -6.87 -31.04 -2.99
N ASP A 129 -6.41 -32.29 -2.83
CA ASP A 129 -7.19 -33.48 -3.21
C ASP A 129 -8.41 -33.71 -2.30
N HIS A 130 -8.51 -33.04 -1.15
CA HIS A 130 -9.67 -33.07 -0.24
C HIS A 130 -10.62 -31.87 -0.39
N LEU A 131 -10.31 -30.94 -1.30
CA LEU A 131 -11.01 -29.66 -1.43
C LEU A 131 -11.62 -29.50 -2.81
N ASP A 132 -12.73 -28.76 -2.86
CA ASP A 132 -13.39 -28.33 -4.08
C ASP A 132 -12.65 -27.12 -4.69
N ALA A 133 -13.15 -26.58 -5.80
CA ALA A 133 -12.48 -25.47 -6.47
C ALA A 133 -12.35 -24.24 -5.56
N SER A 134 -13.40 -23.88 -4.82
CA SER A 134 -13.36 -22.77 -3.86
C SER A 134 -12.38 -23.03 -2.72
N GLY A 135 -12.39 -24.22 -2.12
CA GLY A 135 -11.48 -24.62 -1.06
C GLY A 135 -10.02 -24.63 -1.50
N ARG A 136 -9.72 -25.15 -2.70
CA ARG A 136 -8.39 -25.11 -3.32
C ARG A 136 -7.93 -23.66 -3.53
N PHE A 137 -8.81 -22.81 -4.05
CA PHE A 137 -8.53 -21.40 -4.22
C PHE A 137 -8.17 -20.74 -2.89
N ALA A 138 -8.99 -20.94 -1.85
CA ALA A 138 -8.75 -20.42 -0.52
C ALA A 138 -7.42 -20.90 0.08
N LEU A 139 -7.12 -22.20 -0.05
CA LEU A 139 -5.85 -22.81 0.38
C LEU A 139 -4.65 -22.18 -0.34
N LEU A 140 -4.70 -22.05 -1.67
CA LEU A 140 -3.62 -21.46 -2.46
C LEU A 140 -3.42 -19.98 -2.14
N LYS A 141 -4.50 -19.24 -1.94
CA LYS A 141 -4.48 -17.82 -1.53
C LYS A 141 -3.87 -17.63 -0.15
N LEU A 142 -4.25 -18.49 0.81
CA LEU A 142 -3.66 -18.53 2.15
C LEU A 142 -2.16 -18.83 2.08
N ALA A 143 -1.79 -19.92 1.41
CA ALA A 143 -0.42 -20.41 1.31
C ALA A 143 0.53 -19.44 0.61
N THR A 144 0.03 -18.67 -0.36
CA THR A 144 0.83 -17.65 -1.07
C THR A 144 0.83 -16.27 -0.39
N GLY A 145 0.02 -16.06 0.66
CA GLY A 145 -0.17 -14.77 1.33
C GLY A 145 -0.88 -13.71 0.48
N GLY A 146 -1.35 -14.07 -0.72
CA GLY A 146 -1.87 -13.15 -1.72
C GLY A 146 -3.39 -13.12 -1.82
N LEU A 147 -4.12 -13.05 -0.70
CA LEU A 147 -5.58 -13.19 -0.65
C LEU A 147 -6.31 -12.33 -1.70
N ARG A 148 -5.98 -11.04 -1.77
CA ARG A 148 -6.54 -10.07 -2.74
C ARG A 148 -8.07 -10.04 -2.81
N VAL A 149 -8.75 -10.32 -1.70
CA VAL A 149 -10.23 -10.34 -1.58
C VAL A 149 -10.85 -8.95 -1.35
N GLY A 150 -10.09 -7.88 -1.63
CA GLY A 150 -10.53 -6.49 -1.45
C GLY A 150 -10.81 -6.14 0.01
N ILE A 151 -10.00 -6.66 0.93
CA ILE A 151 -9.99 -6.36 2.36
C ILE A 151 -8.62 -5.78 2.72
N SER A 152 -8.62 -4.66 3.44
CA SER A 152 -7.42 -4.12 4.09
C SER A 152 -7.33 -4.64 5.53
N ALA A 153 -6.14 -4.62 6.11
CA ALA A 153 -5.95 -5.00 7.51
C ALA A 153 -6.88 -4.22 8.46
N ARG A 154 -7.01 -2.90 8.26
CA ARG A 154 -7.96 -2.07 9.04
C ARG A 154 -9.42 -2.50 8.84
N LEU A 155 -9.83 -2.86 7.63
CA LEU A 155 -11.20 -3.31 7.39
C LEU A 155 -11.47 -4.66 8.07
N ALA A 156 -10.50 -5.57 8.10
CA ALA A 156 -10.58 -6.82 8.85
C ALA A 156 -10.73 -6.57 10.36
N LYS A 157 -9.90 -5.70 10.95
CA LYS A 157 -10.01 -5.27 12.36
C LYS A 157 -11.34 -4.58 12.65
N THR A 158 -11.86 -3.78 11.72
CA THR A 158 -13.19 -3.15 11.84
C THR A 158 -14.30 -4.20 11.88
N GLY A 159 -14.23 -5.22 11.02
CA GLY A 159 -15.21 -6.32 11.02
C GLY A 159 -15.16 -7.14 12.30
N PHE A 160 -13.95 -7.41 12.82
CA PHE A 160 -13.77 -8.00 14.14
C PHE A 160 -14.41 -7.14 15.25
N ALA A 161 -14.05 -5.85 15.32
CA ALA A 161 -14.58 -4.93 16.33
C ALA A 161 -16.12 -4.83 16.27
N GLN A 162 -16.69 -4.73 15.06
CA GLN A 162 -18.15 -4.74 14.85
C GLN A 162 -18.80 -6.04 15.34
N GLY A 163 -18.16 -7.20 15.12
CA GLY A 163 -18.67 -8.51 15.55
C GLY A 163 -18.85 -8.62 17.06
N PHE A 164 -18.06 -7.89 17.84
CA PHE A 164 -18.07 -7.95 19.30
C PHE A 164 -18.46 -6.62 19.98
N GLY A 165 -18.86 -5.61 19.22
CA GLY A 165 -19.25 -4.30 19.76
C GLY A 165 -18.10 -3.51 20.39
N LEU A 166 -16.87 -3.72 19.92
CA LEU A 166 -15.68 -2.98 20.35
C LEU A 166 -15.44 -1.75 19.47
N ASP A 167 -14.67 -0.79 19.99
CA ASP A 167 -14.09 0.28 19.16
C ASP A 167 -12.88 -0.25 18.37
N VAL A 168 -12.83 0.03 17.06
CA VAL A 168 -11.73 -0.43 16.20
C VAL A 168 -10.40 0.21 16.55
N ASP A 169 -10.40 1.45 17.04
CA ASP A 169 -9.18 2.13 17.46
C ASP A 169 -8.64 1.49 18.75
N ASP A 170 -9.50 0.97 19.63
CA ASP A 170 -9.08 0.20 20.79
C ASP A 170 -8.43 -1.13 20.41
N VAL A 171 -8.99 -1.81 19.40
CA VAL A 171 -8.41 -3.04 18.81
C VAL A 171 -7.06 -2.74 18.16
N GLU A 172 -6.94 -1.66 17.38
CA GLU A 172 -5.67 -1.29 16.75
C GLU A 172 -4.58 -0.97 17.78
N GLN A 173 -4.96 -0.37 18.91
CA GLN A 173 -4.04 -0.01 19.97
C GLN A 173 -3.35 -1.23 20.59
N VAL A 174 -4.09 -2.31 20.85
CA VAL A 174 -3.56 -3.54 21.46
C VAL A 174 -2.94 -4.48 20.43
N TRP A 175 -3.30 -4.31 19.14
CA TRP A 175 -2.95 -5.20 18.04
C TRP A 175 -1.47 -5.59 17.99
N HIS A 176 -0.58 -4.62 18.21
CA HIS A 176 0.86 -4.81 18.04
C HIS A 176 1.52 -5.55 19.21
N ALA A 177 0.82 -5.68 20.34
CA ALA A 177 1.25 -6.49 21.49
C ALA A 177 0.77 -7.95 21.39
N LEU A 178 -0.05 -8.28 20.37
CA LEU A 178 -0.68 -9.58 20.23
C LEU A 178 -0.11 -10.34 19.02
N ALA A 179 -0.01 -11.66 19.16
CA ALA A 179 0.44 -12.56 18.11
C ALA A 179 -0.71 -13.46 17.63
N PRO A 180 -0.76 -13.83 16.33
CA PRO A 180 -1.64 -14.89 15.84
C PRO A 180 -1.51 -16.18 16.68
N PRO A 181 -2.61 -16.88 16.99
CA PRO A 181 -3.99 -16.67 16.52
C PRO A 181 -4.80 -15.65 17.36
N TYR A 182 -4.16 -14.72 18.07
CA TYR A 182 -4.81 -13.63 18.79
C TYR A 182 -5.78 -14.06 19.89
N ALA A 183 -5.51 -15.16 20.60
CA ALA A 183 -6.39 -15.69 21.65
C ALA A 183 -6.81 -14.62 22.67
N ALA A 184 -5.85 -13.84 23.19
CA ALA A 184 -6.14 -12.75 24.14
C ALA A 184 -7.05 -11.65 23.58
N LEU A 185 -7.05 -11.43 22.26
CA LEU A 185 -7.97 -10.49 21.60
C LEU A 185 -9.42 -11.01 21.64
N PHE A 186 -9.61 -12.30 21.37
CA PHE A 186 -10.93 -12.95 21.44
C PHE A 186 -11.43 -13.08 22.87
N ASP A 187 -10.54 -13.41 23.83
CA ASP A 187 -10.90 -13.43 25.25
C ASP A 187 -11.43 -12.07 25.73
N TRP A 188 -10.80 -10.97 25.31
CA TRP A 188 -11.30 -9.63 25.62
C TRP A 188 -12.62 -9.34 24.93
N ALA A 189 -12.73 -9.64 23.63
CA ALA A 189 -13.91 -9.35 22.83
C ALA A 189 -15.16 -10.14 23.29
N GLU A 190 -14.97 -11.31 23.88
CA GLU A 190 -16.03 -12.14 24.44
C GLU A 190 -16.26 -11.89 25.94
N GLY A 191 -15.54 -10.92 26.52
CA GLY A 191 -15.67 -10.56 27.94
C GLY A 191 -15.12 -11.61 28.91
N ARG A 192 -14.31 -12.57 28.43
CA ARG A 192 -13.60 -13.54 29.28
C ARG A 192 -12.40 -12.93 30.00
N SER A 193 -11.83 -11.86 29.44
CA SER A 193 -10.73 -11.11 30.04
C SER A 193 -10.92 -9.60 29.85
N GLY A 194 -10.14 -8.81 30.59
CA GLY A 194 -10.03 -7.37 30.35
C GLY A 194 -9.30 -7.07 29.04
N ARG A 195 -9.35 -5.80 28.62
CA ARG A 195 -8.59 -5.31 27.47
C ARG A 195 -7.10 -5.68 27.63
N PRO A 196 -6.44 -6.27 26.63
CA PRO A 196 -5.02 -6.55 26.71
C PRO A 196 -4.24 -5.26 26.94
N ASP A 197 -3.29 -5.29 27.86
CA ASP A 197 -2.52 -4.11 28.21
C ASP A 197 -1.20 -4.09 27.43
N PRO A 198 -0.99 -3.13 26.52
CA PRO A 198 0.26 -2.99 25.80
C PRO A 198 1.30 -2.17 26.59
N GLU A 199 1.04 -1.82 27.86
CA GLU A 199 1.96 -1.04 28.70
C GLU A 199 3.39 -1.63 28.69
N GLY A 200 4.38 -0.73 28.62
CA GLY A 200 5.80 -1.10 28.50
C GLY A 200 6.23 -1.61 27.12
N THR A 201 5.31 -1.89 26.19
CA THR A 201 5.64 -2.21 24.80
C THR A 201 5.56 -0.95 23.94
N PRO A 202 6.55 -0.66 23.07
CA PRO A 202 6.39 0.42 22.10
C PRO A 202 5.36 0.00 21.04
N TYR A 203 4.09 0.41 21.20
CA TYR A 203 3.00 0.09 20.28
C TYR A 203 2.52 1.31 19.47
N PHE A 204 2.00 1.05 18.27
CA PHE A 204 1.51 2.07 17.34
C PHE A 204 0.20 2.75 17.77
N ARG A 205 0.07 4.06 17.51
CA ARG A 205 -1.18 4.84 17.59
C ARG A 205 -1.70 5.15 16.17
N PRO A 206 -2.98 4.91 15.88
CA PRO A 206 -3.55 5.22 14.56
C PRO A 206 -3.32 6.68 14.15
N PHE A 207 -2.90 6.90 12.90
CA PHE A 207 -2.59 8.25 12.42
C PHE A 207 -3.85 9.10 12.20
N MET A 208 -3.72 10.40 12.49
CA MET A 208 -4.63 11.44 11.98
C MET A 208 -4.35 11.70 10.50
N LEU A 209 -5.38 11.69 9.66
CA LEU A 209 -5.26 11.81 8.20
C LEU A 209 -5.91 13.10 7.69
N ALA A 210 -5.25 13.74 6.72
CA ALA A 210 -5.75 14.95 6.09
C ALA A 210 -6.72 14.71 4.93
N HIS A 211 -7.66 15.63 4.73
CA HIS A 211 -8.51 15.74 3.54
C HIS A 211 -7.82 16.55 2.44
N PRO A 212 -8.05 16.27 1.15
CA PRO A 212 -7.76 17.26 0.11
C PRO A 212 -8.45 18.59 0.44
N LEU A 213 -7.76 19.71 0.21
CA LEU A 213 -8.43 21.01 0.24
C LEU A 213 -9.26 21.15 -1.03
N GLU A 214 -10.59 21.19 -0.89
CA GLU A 214 -11.54 21.46 -1.98
C GLU A 214 -12.08 22.90 -1.93
N ALA A 215 -11.97 23.55 -0.77
CA ALA A 215 -12.34 24.95 -0.62
C ALA A 215 -11.35 25.86 -1.34
N GLU A 216 -11.83 27.01 -1.81
CA GLU A 216 -11.01 28.01 -2.49
C GLU A 216 -10.02 28.70 -1.55
N SER A 217 -10.31 28.76 -0.24
CA SER A 217 -9.43 29.35 0.78
C SER A 217 -9.68 28.81 2.19
N VAL A 218 -8.72 29.08 3.10
CA VAL A 218 -8.88 28.92 4.56
C VAL A 218 -8.32 30.15 5.28
N ASP A 219 -8.75 30.40 6.51
CA ASP A 219 -8.21 31.46 7.36
C ASP A 219 -6.91 31.01 8.06
N LEU A 220 -5.78 31.69 7.82
CA LEU A 220 -4.49 31.37 8.46
C LEU A 220 -4.41 31.78 9.94
N ALA A 221 -5.40 32.53 10.46
CA ALA A 221 -5.59 32.67 11.90
C ALA A 221 -6.00 31.34 12.53
N ASP A 222 -6.83 30.55 11.86
CA ASP A 222 -7.33 29.25 12.33
C ASP A 222 -6.40 28.08 11.98
N TYR A 223 -5.62 28.20 10.89
CA TYR A 223 -4.76 27.13 10.39
C TYR A 223 -3.29 27.51 10.41
N ALA A 224 -2.44 26.56 10.81
CA ALA A 224 -1.01 26.63 10.58
C ALA A 224 -0.65 25.90 9.27
N ALA A 225 0.26 26.47 8.49
CA ALA A 225 0.79 25.87 7.28
C ALA A 225 2.16 25.25 7.55
N GLU A 226 2.36 24.00 7.14
CA GLU A 226 3.67 23.35 7.07
C GLU A 226 3.87 22.79 5.66
N TRP A 227 5.11 22.59 5.24
CA TRP A 227 5.36 21.87 3.98
C TRP A 227 4.85 20.44 4.06
N LYS A 228 4.22 20.00 2.96
CA LYS A 228 3.93 18.59 2.73
C LYS A 228 5.17 17.93 2.13
N TRP A 229 5.94 17.27 2.98
CA TRP A 229 7.15 16.56 2.60
C TRP A 229 6.86 15.30 1.74
N ASP A 230 7.76 15.02 0.79
CA ASP A 230 7.79 13.81 -0.05
C ASP A 230 8.67 12.74 0.61
N GLY A 231 8.18 12.19 1.72
CA GLY A 231 8.89 11.17 2.49
C GLY A 231 8.02 9.98 2.84
N ILE A 232 8.37 9.33 3.95
CA ILE A 232 7.54 8.29 4.55
C ILE A 232 7.11 8.77 5.92
N ARG A 233 5.82 9.02 6.10
CA ARG A 233 5.27 9.24 7.44
C ARG A 233 5.54 8.05 8.34
N ILE A 234 6.16 8.33 9.48
CA ILE A 234 6.45 7.36 10.52
C ILE A 234 5.96 7.84 11.88
N GLN A 235 5.72 6.89 12.77
CA GLN A 235 5.56 7.15 14.19
C GLN A 235 6.74 6.55 14.92
N ILE A 236 7.40 7.34 15.75
CA ILE A 236 8.47 6.88 16.63
C ILE A 236 7.82 6.63 17.99
N VAL A 237 7.93 5.41 18.50
CA VAL A 237 7.37 5.02 19.79
C VAL A 237 8.51 4.53 20.66
N GLY A 238 8.84 5.28 21.71
CA GLY A 238 9.84 4.90 22.69
C GLY A 238 9.23 4.77 24.08
N THR A 239 9.67 3.75 24.82
CA THR A 239 9.28 3.48 26.21
C THR A 239 10.38 3.87 27.21
N GLY A 240 11.44 4.54 26.75
CA GLY A 240 12.67 4.78 27.50
C GLY A 240 13.65 3.60 27.54
N GLY A 241 13.20 2.38 27.21
CA GLY A 241 14.05 1.18 27.09
C GLY A 241 14.09 0.57 25.69
N GLU A 242 12.96 0.61 24.96
CA GLU A 242 12.85 0.12 23.59
C GLU A 242 12.23 1.21 22.70
N THR A 243 12.71 1.33 21.47
CA THR A 243 12.17 2.23 20.45
C THR A 243 11.78 1.44 19.22
N ARG A 244 10.57 1.69 18.71
CA ARG A 244 10.11 1.16 17.43
C ARG A 244 9.65 2.28 16.50
N LEU A 245 9.84 2.04 15.21
CA LEU A 245 9.42 2.91 14.12
C LEU A 245 8.29 2.23 13.38
N TYR A 246 7.14 2.90 13.31
CA TYR A 246 5.96 2.38 12.63
C TYR A 246 5.68 3.14 11.35
N SER A 247 5.50 2.42 10.25
CA SER A 247 5.04 2.99 8.98
C SER A 247 3.60 3.47 9.08
N ARG A 248 3.12 4.20 8.07
CA ARG A 248 1.70 4.56 7.91
C ARG A 248 0.71 3.40 8.09
N ALA A 249 1.10 2.18 7.69
CA ALA A 249 0.26 1.00 7.79
C ALA A 249 0.32 0.30 9.16
N GLY A 250 1.17 0.80 10.08
CA GLY A 250 1.46 0.18 11.36
C GLY A 250 2.53 -0.91 11.30
N ASP A 251 3.24 -1.04 10.17
CA ASP A 251 4.34 -2.02 10.05
C ASP A 251 5.56 -1.53 10.82
N ASP A 252 6.20 -2.41 11.58
CA ASP A 252 7.48 -2.14 12.22
C ASP A 252 8.59 -2.09 11.15
N ILE A 253 9.18 -0.91 10.98
CA ILE A 253 10.27 -0.63 10.04
C ILE A 253 11.60 -0.34 10.75
N SER A 254 11.71 -0.63 12.05
CA SER A 254 12.91 -0.34 12.85
C SER A 254 14.17 -0.99 12.26
N GLY A 255 14.04 -2.20 11.73
CA GLY A 255 15.16 -2.90 11.06
C GLY A 255 15.62 -2.27 9.74
N SER A 256 14.77 -1.47 9.08
CA SER A 256 15.16 -0.70 7.88
C SER A 256 15.89 0.60 8.23
N PHE A 257 15.65 1.14 9.43
CA PHE A 257 16.18 2.42 9.93
C PHE A 257 16.73 2.31 11.36
N PRO A 258 17.68 1.39 11.61
CA PRO A 258 18.16 1.12 12.96
C PRO A 258 18.85 2.32 13.59
N GLU A 259 19.47 3.19 12.80
CA GLU A 259 20.13 4.40 13.29
C GLU A 259 19.15 5.45 13.82
N ILE A 260 17.91 5.49 13.30
CA ILE A 260 16.85 6.36 13.80
C ILE A 260 16.29 5.80 15.11
N ALA A 261 16.04 4.49 15.15
CA ALA A 261 15.55 3.82 16.36
C ALA A 261 16.56 3.95 17.51
N ALA A 262 17.86 3.79 17.23
CA ALA A 262 18.92 3.93 18.22
C ALA A 262 19.12 5.39 18.70
N ALA A 263 18.89 6.38 17.83
CA ALA A 263 19.05 7.79 18.17
C ALA A 263 17.94 8.34 19.08
N PHE A 264 16.81 7.64 19.19
CA PHE A 264 15.70 8.03 20.05
C PHE A 264 15.62 7.12 21.28
N THR A 265 15.92 7.68 22.46
CA THR A 265 15.88 6.98 23.76
C THR A 265 14.79 7.52 24.70
N GLY A 266 13.92 8.38 24.18
CA GLY A 266 12.85 9.02 24.95
C GLY A 266 11.72 8.08 25.32
N HIS A 267 10.97 8.45 26.37
CA HIS A 267 9.64 7.89 26.64
C HIS A 267 8.60 8.83 26.04
N ALA A 268 8.30 8.66 24.75
CA ALA A 268 7.37 9.51 24.01
C ALA A 268 6.91 8.84 22.71
N VAL A 269 5.81 9.38 22.15
CA VAL A 269 5.30 9.03 20.82
C VAL A 269 5.32 10.26 19.93
N LEU A 270 6.11 10.21 18.87
CA LEU A 270 6.31 11.30 17.91
C LEU A 270 5.74 10.95 16.54
N ASP A 271 5.24 11.96 15.83
CA ASP A 271 4.78 11.86 14.44
C ASP A 271 5.66 12.74 13.54
N GLY A 272 6.12 12.19 12.43
CA GLY A 272 7.08 12.85 11.57
C GLY A 272 7.21 12.22 10.19
N GLU A 273 7.94 12.90 9.32
CA GLU A 273 8.29 12.40 8.00
C GLU A 273 9.74 11.90 7.99
N LEU A 274 9.92 10.63 7.65
CA LEU A 274 11.23 10.06 7.40
C LEU A 274 11.72 10.50 6.01
N LEU A 275 12.92 11.07 5.97
CA LEU A 275 13.58 11.67 4.81
C LEU A 275 15.02 11.16 4.70
N VAL A 276 15.65 11.33 3.53
CA VAL A 276 17.10 11.07 3.33
C VAL A 276 17.78 12.40 3.08
N LYS A 277 18.97 12.64 3.64
CA LYS A 277 19.76 13.84 3.34
C LYS A 277 20.38 13.73 1.95
N GLY A 278 20.36 14.82 1.18
CA GLY A 278 20.96 14.88 -0.16
C GLY A 278 22.27 15.67 -0.17
N ALA A 279 23.35 15.09 -0.70
CA ALA A 279 24.61 15.82 -0.95
C ALA A 279 24.66 16.48 -2.35
N PHE A 280 23.72 16.17 -3.26
CA PHE A 280 23.84 16.49 -4.69
C PHE A 280 22.91 17.61 -5.21
N GLN A 281 22.04 18.20 -4.37
CA GLN A 281 21.03 19.15 -4.87
C GLN A 281 20.71 20.30 -3.88
N GLY A 282 21.69 20.83 -3.14
CA GLY A 282 21.56 22.14 -2.50
C GLY A 282 20.40 22.34 -1.51
N GLY A 283 19.79 21.26 -1.01
CA GLY A 283 18.71 21.26 -0.04
C GLY A 283 18.94 20.21 1.07
N GLU A 284 18.24 20.36 2.19
CA GLU A 284 18.39 19.51 3.38
C GLU A 284 17.84 18.07 3.20
N ALA A 285 17.03 17.81 2.16
CA ALA A 285 16.40 16.52 1.88
C ALA A 285 16.56 16.08 0.42
N ALA A 286 16.73 14.76 0.20
CA ALA A 286 16.78 14.10 -1.10
C ALA A 286 15.39 13.58 -1.51
N SER A 287 15.24 13.25 -2.80
CA SER A 287 13.98 12.70 -3.34
C SER A 287 13.57 11.36 -2.70
N PHE A 288 12.27 11.10 -2.67
CA PHE A 288 11.67 9.84 -2.19
C PHE A 288 12.29 8.56 -2.78
N ASN A 289 12.85 8.63 -3.99
CA ASN A 289 13.52 7.50 -4.63
C ASN A 289 14.74 7.00 -3.82
N ALA A 290 15.40 7.88 -3.07
CA ALA A 290 16.49 7.51 -2.16
C ALA A 290 15.98 6.66 -0.98
N LEU A 291 14.85 7.03 -0.38
CA LEU A 291 14.19 6.25 0.68
C LEU A 291 13.75 4.86 0.20
N GLN A 292 13.27 4.76 -1.03
CA GLN A 292 12.85 3.48 -1.62
C GLN A 292 13.97 2.43 -1.66
N GLN A 293 15.24 2.84 -1.67
CA GLN A 293 16.36 1.88 -1.65
C GLN A 293 16.43 1.08 -0.33
N ARG A 294 15.91 1.67 0.75
CA ARG A 294 15.92 1.10 2.11
C ARG A 294 14.60 0.44 2.50
N LEU A 295 13.49 0.99 2.01
CA LEU A 295 12.14 0.51 2.31
C LEU A 295 11.96 -0.99 2.03
N GLY A 296 11.26 -1.68 2.94
CA GLY A 296 10.92 -3.10 2.81
C GLY A 296 12.07 -4.07 3.11
N ARG A 297 13.26 -3.56 3.46
CA ARG A 297 14.40 -4.39 3.88
C ARG A 297 14.34 -4.68 5.37
N LYS A 298 14.44 -5.95 5.76
CA LYS A 298 14.48 -6.35 7.18
C LYS A 298 15.77 -5.92 7.89
N ALA A 299 16.86 -5.76 7.14
CA ALA A 299 18.14 -5.26 7.63
C ALA A 299 18.84 -4.48 6.50
N VAL A 300 19.58 -3.46 6.87
CA VAL A 300 20.36 -2.59 5.96
C VAL A 300 21.86 -2.67 6.29
N SER A 301 22.72 -2.54 5.28
CA SER A 301 24.18 -2.54 5.47
C SER A 301 24.68 -1.16 5.87
N ALA A 302 25.87 -1.10 6.50
CA ALA A 302 26.54 0.17 6.81
C ALA A 302 26.66 1.09 5.58
N LYS A 303 27.14 0.53 4.46
CA LYS A 303 27.21 1.24 3.19
C LYS A 303 25.88 1.85 2.75
N MET A 304 24.76 1.15 2.95
CA MET A 304 23.44 1.68 2.58
C MET A 304 22.99 2.82 3.49
N MET A 305 23.36 2.79 4.78
CA MET A 305 23.11 3.90 5.69
C MET A 305 23.98 5.12 5.34
N ASP A 306 25.21 4.90 4.88
CA ASP A 306 26.12 5.97 4.43
C ASP A 306 25.68 6.58 3.08
N ASP A 307 25.28 5.73 2.13
CA ASP A 307 24.82 6.17 0.79
C ASP A 307 23.46 6.88 0.87
N TYR A 308 22.62 6.53 1.85
CA TYR A 308 21.26 7.05 2.04
C TYR A 308 20.99 7.41 3.51
N PRO A 309 21.65 8.46 4.03
CA PRO A 309 21.56 8.84 5.43
C PRO A 309 20.17 9.38 5.76
N ALA A 310 19.41 8.65 6.59
CA ALA A 310 18.06 9.04 6.97
C ALA A 310 18.05 10.02 8.14
N PHE A 311 17.01 10.85 8.18
CA PHE A 311 16.61 11.71 9.30
C PHE A 311 15.09 11.80 9.35
N VAL A 312 14.55 12.29 10.46
CA VAL A 312 13.10 12.45 10.65
C VAL A 312 12.78 13.91 10.91
N ARG A 313 11.88 14.46 10.11
CA ARG A 313 11.30 15.78 10.28
C ARG A 313 10.02 15.68 11.09
N LEU A 314 10.07 16.08 12.35
CA LEU A 314 8.99 15.94 13.32
C LEU A 314 7.96 17.05 13.17
N TYR A 315 6.69 16.72 13.40
CA TYR A 315 5.61 17.70 13.29
C TYR A 315 4.43 17.50 14.24
N ASP A 316 4.44 16.45 15.08
CA ASP A 316 3.53 16.32 16.22
C ASP A 316 4.16 15.48 17.35
N LEU A 317 3.68 15.68 18.58
CA LEU A 317 4.04 14.92 19.78
C LEU A 317 2.75 14.43 20.41
N LEU A 318 2.55 13.11 20.41
CA LEU A 318 1.29 12.49 20.80
C LEU A 318 1.27 12.10 22.28
N ILE A 319 2.39 11.59 22.79
CA ILE A 319 2.56 11.17 24.17
C ILE A 319 3.92 11.65 24.65
N GLU A 320 3.96 12.19 25.86
CA GLU A 320 5.19 12.58 26.55
C GLU A 320 5.20 11.93 27.94
N ARG A 321 6.11 10.98 28.15
CA ARG A 321 6.13 10.07 29.32
C ARG A 321 4.75 9.42 29.48
N ASP A 322 4.11 9.62 30.62
CA ASP A 322 2.80 9.04 30.96
C ASP A 322 1.62 9.94 30.56
N THR A 323 1.88 11.07 29.89
CA THR A 323 0.82 12.03 29.51
C THR A 323 0.44 11.88 28.05
N ASP A 324 -0.82 11.54 27.78
CA ASP A 324 -1.40 11.56 26.44
C ASP A 324 -1.80 12.99 26.06
N LEU A 325 -1.11 13.54 25.06
CA LEU A 325 -1.31 14.90 24.58
C LEU A 325 -2.34 15.00 23.45
N ARG A 326 -2.83 13.87 22.91
CA ARG A 326 -3.70 13.85 21.72
C ARG A 326 -4.99 14.65 21.90
N ALA A 327 -5.51 14.73 23.11
CA ALA A 327 -6.69 15.54 23.42
C ALA A 327 -6.44 17.05 23.39
N LEU A 328 -5.18 17.49 23.51
CA LEU A 328 -4.83 18.91 23.49
C LEU A 328 -4.96 19.50 22.08
N PRO A 329 -5.26 20.80 21.94
CA PRO A 329 -5.16 21.52 20.68
C PRO A 329 -3.79 21.41 20.01
N TRP A 330 -3.76 21.39 18.68
CA TRP A 330 -2.52 21.24 17.90
C TRP A 330 -1.45 22.26 18.28
N HIS A 331 -1.80 23.54 18.49
CA HIS A 331 -0.82 24.56 18.88
C HIS A 331 -0.15 24.27 20.22
N GLN A 332 -0.84 23.62 21.17
CA GLN A 332 -0.27 23.22 22.44
C GLN A 332 0.67 22.01 22.27
N ARG A 333 0.26 21.01 21.47
CA ARG A 333 1.14 19.87 21.14
C ARG A 333 2.38 20.32 20.39
N ARG A 334 2.24 21.29 19.49
CA ARG A 334 3.34 21.91 18.75
C ARG A 334 4.33 22.59 19.70
N ALA A 335 3.86 23.39 20.65
CA ALA A 335 4.73 24.01 21.66
C ALA A 335 5.45 22.96 22.52
N ARG A 336 4.79 21.84 22.86
CA ARG A 336 5.41 20.72 23.56
C ARG A 336 6.48 20.04 22.72
N LEU A 337 6.22 19.81 21.43
CA LEU A 337 7.21 19.28 20.49
C LEU A 337 8.43 20.22 20.39
N GLU A 338 8.21 21.52 20.22
CA GLU A 338 9.29 22.53 20.16
C GLU A 338 10.16 22.52 21.42
N ALA A 339 9.55 22.42 22.61
CA ALA A 339 10.28 22.29 23.86
C ALA A 339 11.00 20.93 24.01
N TYR A 340 10.52 19.90 23.32
CA TYR A 340 11.12 18.56 23.32
C TYR A 340 12.32 18.46 22.37
N MET A 341 12.33 19.21 21.26
CA MET A 341 13.38 19.16 20.22
C MET A 341 14.83 19.25 20.74
N PRO A 342 15.19 20.11 21.72
CA PRO A 342 16.56 20.20 22.22
C PRO A 342 17.09 18.90 22.88
N GLN A 343 16.21 17.96 23.21
CA GLN A 343 16.58 16.66 23.78
C GLN A 343 16.94 15.62 22.70
N LEU A 344 16.74 15.97 21.41
CA LEU A 344 16.94 15.06 20.29
C LEU A 344 18.24 15.36 19.54
N PRO A 345 18.94 14.33 19.03
CA PRO A 345 20.12 14.52 18.18
C PRO A 345 19.78 15.31 16.89
N PRO A 346 20.35 16.50 16.68
CA PRO A 346 20.00 17.36 15.53
C PRO A 346 20.50 16.81 14.19
N ASP A 347 21.40 15.83 14.19
CA ASP A 347 21.82 15.12 12.99
C ASP A 347 20.76 14.11 12.50
N ARG A 348 19.81 13.72 13.35
CA ARG A 348 18.76 12.73 13.05
C ARG A 348 17.34 13.27 13.11
N PHE A 349 17.12 14.35 13.85
CA PHE A 349 15.80 14.91 14.05
C PHE A 349 15.83 16.42 13.80
N ASP A 350 14.90 16.89 13.00
CA ASP A 350 14.60 18.31 12.88
C ASP A 350 13.09 18.55 12.99
N LEU A 351 12.71 19.82 13.00
CA LEU A 351 11.34 20.26 13.20
C LEU A 351 10.78 20.77 11.87
N SER A 352 9.59 20.30 11.49
CA SER A 352 8.84 20.86 10.36
C SER A 352 8.54 22.33 10.62
N ALA A 353 9.07 23.23 9.78
CA ALA A 353 8.87 24.66 9.93
C ALA A 353 7.43 25.07 9.58
N ILE A 354 6.89 26.01 10.36
CA ILE A 354 5.64 26.69 10.01
C ILE A 354 5.99 27.70 8.92
N ILE A 355 5.22 27.67 7.82
CA ILE A 355 5.34 28.63 6.73
C ILE A 355 4.75 29.96 7.21
N ASP A 356 5.57 30.99 7.25
CA ASP A 356 5.13 32.35 7.56
C ASP A 356 4.50 32.96 6.30
N ALA A 357 3.18 33.13 6.34
CA ALA A 357 2.40 33.74 5.28
C ALA A 357 1.30 34.63 5.91
N PRO A 358 1.15 35.89 5.46
CA PRO A 358 0.18 36.81 6.04
C PRO A 358 -1.27 36.42 5.75
N ASP A 359 -1.53 35.76 4.61
CA ASP A 359 -2.84 35.32 4.17
C ASP A 359 -2.73 34.12 3.20
N PHE A 360 -3.89 33.60 2.79
CA PHE A 360 -3.98 32.42 1.96
C PHE A 360 -3.43 32.64 0.53
N ASP A 361 -3.57 33.85 -0.01
CA ASP A 361 -3.08 34.19 -1.35
C ASP A 361 -1.54 34.22 -1.37
N ALA A 362 -0.92 34.84 -0.37
CA ALA A 362 0.53 34.78 -0.20
C ALA A 362 1.04 33.34 0.00
N LEU A 363 0.29 32.51 0.74
CA LEU A 363 0.62 31.08 0.86
C LEU A 363 0.49 30.34 -0.49
N ALA A 364 -0.47 30.72 -1.33
CA ALA A 364 -0.63 30.19 -2.67
C ALA A 364 0.60 30.47 -3.54
N ASP A 365 1.10 31.71 -3.49
CA ASP A 365 2.30 32.13 -4.21
C ASP A 365 3.55 31.39 -3.70
N ILE A 366 3.70 31.26 -2.37
CA ILE A 366 4.79 30.49 -1.74
C ILE A 366 4.72 29.02 -2.20
N ARG A 367 3.54 28.40 -2.19
CA ARG A 367 3.33 27.02 -2.64
C ARG A 367 3.66 26.85 -4.11
N ALA A 368 3.26 27.80 -4.97
CA ALA A 368 3.51 27.75 -6.41
C ALA A 368 4.99 27.97 -6.75
N GLY A 369 5.70 28.79 -5.96
CA GLY A 369 7.12 29.07 -6.12
C GLY A 369 8.06 27.96 -5.61
N ALA A 370 7.55 27.00 -4.83
CA ALA A 370 8.35 25.92 -4.28
C ALA A 370 8.88 24.99 -5.39
N ARG A 371 10.20 24.96 -5.56
CA ARG A 371 10.89 24.12 -6.56
C ARG A 371 11.65 22.92 -5.96
N ASP A 372 11.70 22.81 -4.64
CA ASP A 372 12.34 21.67 -3.98
C ASP A 372 11.57 20.38 -4.29
N ALA A 373 12.29 19.37 -4.81
CA ALA A 373 11.73 18.06 -5.13
C ALA A 373 11.20 17.31 -3.90
N ALA A 374 11.63 17.68 -2.69
CA ALA A 374 11.12 17.13 -1.44
C ALA A 374 9.77 17.71 -0.98
N ILE A 375 9.20 18.69 -1.71
CA ILE A 375 7.96 19.37 -1.36
C ILE A 375 6.83 18.99 -2.34
N GLU A 376 5.82 18.25 -1.85
CA GLU A 376 4.62 17.90 -2.61
C GLU A 376 3.51 18.98 -2.59
N GLY A 377 3.61 19.93 -1.66
CA GLY A 377 2.58 20.95 -1.41
C GLY A 377 2.59 21.43 0.03
N VAL A 378 1.43 21.78 0.58
CA VAL A 378 1.27 22.31 1.94
C VAL A 378 0.31 21.44 2.75
N MET A 379 0.63 21.22 4.02
CA MET A 379 -0.27 20.70 5.04
C MET A 379 -0.85 21.87 5.83
N LEU A 380 -2.18 21.98 5.89
CA LEU A 380 -2.88 22.97 6.69
C LEU A 380 -3.46 22.28 7.92
N LYS A 381 -3.04 22.69 9.12
CA LYS A 381 -3.44 22.07 10.39
C LYS A 381 -4.21 23.08 11.22
N ARG A 382 -5.48 22.78 11.53
CA ARG A 382 -6.31 23.63 12.36
C ARG A 382 -5.73 23.72 13.77
N ARG A 383 -5.48 24.94 14.27
CA ARG A 383 -4.71 25.20 15.50
C ARG A 383 -5.38 24.66 16.77
N ASP A 384 -6.70 24.70 16.84
CA ASP A 384 -7.52 24.21 17.97
C ASP A 384 -7.76 22.68 17.93
N SER A 385 -7.30 21.99 16.87
CA SER A 385 -7.70 20.60 16.64
C SER A 385 -7.03 19.59 17.59
N PRO A 386 -7.79 18.63 18.17
CA PRO A 386 -7.20 17.47 18.81
C PRO A 386 -6.58 16.54 17.75
N TYR A 387 -5.70 15.65 18.18
CA TYR A 387 -5.17 14.57 17.35
C TYR A 387 -6.14 13.38 17.37
N VAL A 388 -6.83 13.15 16.26
CA VAL A 388 -7.88 12.12 16.15
C VAL A 388 -7.54 11.12 15.07
N ALA A 389 -7.71 9.84 15.38
CA ALA A 389 -7.44 8.74 14.47
C ALA A 389 -8.30 8.83 13.18
N GLY A 390 -7.70 8.43 12.07
CA GLY A 390 -8.37 8.39 10.78
C GLY A 390 -8.57 9.77 10.18
N ARG A 391 -9.53 9.87 9.25
CA ARG A 391 -9.75 11.09 8.48
C ARG A 391 -10.97 11.85 9.03
N LYS A 392 -10.76 13.11 9.41
CA LYS A 392 -11.83 14.02 9.86
C LYS A 392 -11.74 15.32 9.05
N ALA A 393 -12.87 15.72 8.47
CA ALA A 393 -12.95 16.94 7.69
C ALA A 393 -12.63 18.17 8.56
N ALA A 394 -12.12 19.24 7.93
CA ALA A 394 -11.81 20.53 8.55
C ALA A 394 -10.73 20.55 9.64
N LEU A 395 -10.15 19.41 10.04
CA LEU A 395 -9.04 19.44 10.99
C LEU A 395 -7.72 19.62 10.25
N TRP A 396 -7.35 18.67 9.39
CA TRP A 396 -6.13 18.76 8.59
C TRP A 396 -6.45 18.68 7.10
N TYR A 397 -5.87 19.58 6.31
CA TYR A 397 -5.92 19.54 4.85
C TYR A 397 -4.54 19.28 4.24
N LYS A 398 -4.54 18.64 3.07
CA LYS A 398 -3.40 18.56 2.16
C LYS A 398 -3.75 19.38 0.92
N TRP A 399 -2.92 20.36 0.63
CA TRP A 399 -3.03 21.21 -0.55
C TRP A 399 -1.83 20.94 -1.45
N LYS A 400 -2.01 19.97 -2.35
CA LYS A 400 -0.95 19.52 -3.27
C LYS A 400 -0.69 20.54 -4.36
N ARG A 401 0.49 20.48 -4.97
CA ARG A 401 0.76 21.15 -6.26
C ARG A 401 -0.11 20.56 -7.36
N ASP A 402 -0.40 21.38 -8.38
CA ASP A 402 -1.10 20.90 -9.56
C ASP A 402 -0.22 19.90 -10.31
N PRO A 403 -0.77 18.78 -10.79
CA PRO A 403 0.01 17.79 -11.52
C PRO A 403 0.52 18.38 -12.82
N LEU A 404 1.71 17.95 -13.23
CA LEU A 404 2.19 18.20 -14.59
C LEU A 404 1.40 17.31 -15.56
N THR A 405 1.28 17.75 -16.81
CA THR A 405 0.60 17.01 -17.87
C THR A 405 1.47 16.91 -19.11
N ALA A 406 1.37 15.79 -19.82
CA ALA A 406 1.96 15.60 -21.13
C ALA A 406 1.03 14.79 -22.03
N ASP A 407 0.99 15.12 -23.30
CA ASP A 407 0.31 14.35 -24.34
C ASP A 407 1.25 13.26 -24.87
N CYS A 408 0.95 11.99 -24.59
CA CYS A 408 1.79 10.85 -24.97
C CYS A 408 1.05 9.89 -25.90
N VAL A 409 1.77 9.22 -26.80
CA VAL A 409 1.20 8.23 -27.73
C VAL A 409 1.14 6.85 -27.08
N MET A 410 0.00 6.16 -27.15
CA MET A 410 -0.12 4.77 -26.71
C MET A 410 0.71 3.85 -27.60
N MET A 411 1.57 3.04 -26.97
CA MET A 411 2.46 2.11 -27.66
C MET A 411 2.05 0.64 -27.47
N TYR A 412 1.78 0.28 -26.20
CA TYR A 412 1.48 -1.09 -25.82
C TYR A 412 0.36 -1.12 -24.81
N ALA A 413 -0.41 -2.21 -24.83
CA ALA A 413 -1.43 -2.48 -23.84
C ALA A 413 -1.31 -3.93 -23.33
N GLN A 414 -1.48 -4.12 -22.03
CA GLN A 414 -1.44 -5.43 -21.37
C GLN A 414 -2.77 -5.71 -20.68
N ARG A 415 -3.16 -6.99 -20.61
CA ARG A 415 -4.33 -7.39 -19.83
C ARG A 415 -4.10 -7.11 -18.34
N GLY A 416 -5.13 -6.62 -17.67
CA GLY A 416 -5.09 -6.41 -16.22
C GLY A 416 -5.05 -7.73 -15.45
N HIS A 417 -5.08 -7.61 -14.12
CA HIS A 417 -5.17 -8.76 -13.22
C HIS A 417 -6.51 -8.78 -12.46
N GLY A 418 -6.90 -9.95 -11.96
CA GLY A 418 -8.12 -10.13 -11.15
C GLY A 418 -9.38 -9.66 -11.89
N LYS A 419 -10.16 -8.76 -11.29
CA LYS A 419 -11.42 -8.24 -11.88
C LYS A 419 -11.25 -7.57 -13.25
N ARG A 420 -10.03 -7.16 -13.61
CA ARG A 420 -9.70 -6.54 -14.91
C ARG A 420 -8.99 -7.50 -15.87
N SER A 421 -8.89 -8.80 -15.56
CA SER A 421 -8.21 -9.77 -16.43
C SER A 421 -8.80 -9.81 -17.83
N SER A 422 -10.09 -9.56 -18.01
CA SER A 422 -10.75 -9.52 -19.32
C SER A 422 -10.43 -8.28 -20.16
N PHE A 423 -9.86 -7.22 -19.57
CA PHE A 423 -9.61 -5.94 -20.24
C PHE A 423 -8.12 -5.67 -20.42
N TYR A 424 -7.75 -5.01 -21.52
CA TYR A 424 -6.47 -4.31 -21.60
C TYR A 424 -6.57 -3.02 -20.78
N SER A 425 -5.94 -3.00 -19.60
CA SER A 425 -6.06 -1.89 -18.62
C SER A 425 -4.72 -1.23 -18.26
N ASP A 426 -3.64 -1.72 -18.86
CA ASP A 426 -2.27 -1.39 -18.52
C ASP A 426 -1.58 -0.84 -19.77
N TYR A 427 -1.40 0.48 -19.86
CA TYR A 427 -0.99 1.15 -21.08
C TYR A 427 0.43 1.72 -20.95
N THR A 428 1.32 1.27 -21.81
CA THR A 428 2.64 1.89 -22.00
C THR A 428 2.52 2.97 -23.06
N PHE A 429 3.03 4.16 -22.77
CA PHE A 429 2.98 5.30 -23.67
C PHE A 429 4.36 5.93 -23.83
N GLY A 430 4.55 6.62 -24.94
CA GLY A 430 5.81 7.22 -25.33
C GLY A 430 5.65 8.63 -25.89
N CYS A 431 6.79 9.30 -26.01
CA CYS A 431 6.94 10.60 -26.65
C CYS A 431 7.94 10.49 -27.81
N TRP A 432 7.84 11.39 -28.77
CA TRP A 432 8.72 11.39 -29.94
C TRP A 432 10.10 11.95 -29.58
N THR A 433 11.15 11.34 -30.11
CA THR A 433 12.49 11.94 -30.13
C THR A 433 12.63 12.89 -31.30
N GLU A 434 13.69 13.71 -31.29
CA GLU A 434 14.07 14.53 -32.45
C GLU A 434 14.27 13.71 -33.74
N ASP A 435 14.73 12.47 -33.62
CA ASP A 435 14.91 11.54 -34.74
C ASP A 435 13.59 10.92 -35.26
N GLY A 436 12.45 11.28 -34.68
CA GLY A 436 11.13 10.74 -35.06
C GLY A 436 10.87 9.33 -34.52
N GLU A 437 11.63 8.86 -33.55
CA GLU A 437 11.38 7.58 -32.89
C GLU A 437 10.48 7.76 -31.67
N LEU A 438 9.51 6.85 -31.50
CA LEU A 438 8.67 6.85 -30.31
C LEU A 438 9.33 6.05 -29.19
N GLN A 439 9.62 6.70 -28.06
CA GLN A 439 10.29 6.07 -26.92
C GLN A 439 9.40 6.04 -25.67
N PRO A 440 9.32 4.91 -24.95
CA PRO A 440 8.49 4.82 -23.75
C PRO A 440 8.94 5.78 -22.65
N VAL A 441 8.01 6.52 -22.07
CA VAL A 441 8.26 7.47 -20.97
C VAL A 441 7.49 7.11 -19.69
N GLY A 442 6.51 6.20 -19.79
CA GLY A 442 5.78 5.73 -18.63
C GLY A 442 4.78 4.62 -18.94
N LYS A 443 4.13 4.15 -17.88
CA LYS A 443 3.02 3.19 -17.93
C LYS A 443 1.94 3.61 -16.95
N ALA A 444 0.68 3.67 -17.39
CA ALA A 444 -0.47 4.00 -16.55
C ALA A 444 -1.49 2.86 -16.53
N TYR A 445 -2.14 2.70 -15.38
CA TYR A 445 -3.15 1.68 -15.10
C TYR A 445 -4.42 2.26 -14.45
N SER A 446 -4.51 3.60 -14.39
CA SER A 446 -5.57 4.35 -13.75
C SER A 446 -5.81 5.71 -14.42
N GLY A 447 -6.84 6.43 -13.95
CA GLY A 447 -7.20 7.76 -14.43
C GLY A 447 -8.39 7.79 -15.39
N PHE A 448 -8.95 6.62 -15.71
CA PHE A 448 -10.10 6.47 -16.59
C PHE A 448 -11.31 5.88 -15.87
N THR A 449 -12.49 6.24 -16.36
CA THR A 449 -13.78 5.67 -15.97
C THR A 449 -13.97 4.25 -16.54
N ASP A 450 -14.98 3.53 -16.04
CA ASP A 450 -15.34 2.20 -16.58
C ASP A 450 -15.78 2.26 -18.05
N GLU A 451 -16.36 3.39 -18.49
CA GLU A 451 -16.75 3.61 -19.88
C GLU A 451 -15.52 3.81 -20.77
N GLU A 452 -14.58 4.64 -20.33
CA GLU A 452 -13.30 4.86 -21.01
C GLU A 452 -12.47 3.58 -21.07
N LEU A 453 -12.44 2.76 -20.02
CA LEU A 453 -11.78 1.44 -20.03
C LEU A 453 -12.33 0.54 -21.14
N LYS A 454 -13.66 0.47 -21.27
CA LYS A 454 -14.30 -0.32 -22.34
C LYS A 454 -13.96 0.24 -23.73
N TRP A 455 -13.85 1.56 -23.86
CA TRP A 455 -13.47 2.19 -25.12
C TRP A 455 -12.02 1.88 -25.48
N LEU A 456 -11.08 2.04 -24.54
CA LEU A 456 -9.67 1.72 -24.73
C LEU A 456 -9.45 0.24 -25.04
N ASP A 457 -10.17 -0.66 -24.36
CA ASP A 457 -10.11 -2.10 -24.66
C ASP A 457 -10.54 -2.41 -26.11
N ARG A 458 -11.63 -1.77 -26.59
CA ARG A 458 -12.04 -1.89 -28.00
C ARG A 458 -10.97 -1.37 -28.96
N PHE A 459 -10.41 -0.20 -28.66
CA PHE A 459 -9.33 0.39 -29.46
C PHE A 459 -8.15 -0.58 -29.56
N VAL A 460 -7.66 -1.11 -28.44
CA VAL A 460 -6.53 -2.06 -28.41
C VAL A 460 -6.82 -3.29 -29.27
N ARG A 461 -8.02 -3.87 -29.16
CA ARG A 461 -8.40 -5.07 -29.92
C ARG A 461 -8.47 -4.82 -31.42
N GLN A 462 -8.93 -3.64 -31.83
CA GLN A 462 -9.10 -3.28 -33.24
C GLN A 462 -7.79 -2.85 -33.90
N ASN A 463 -6.85 -2.30 -33.12
CA ASN A 463 -5.63 -1.68 -33.63
C ASN A 463 -4.36 -2.45 -33.19
N THR A 464 -4.47 -3.73 -32.83
CA THR A 464 -3.30 -4.56 -32.49
C THR A 464 -2.48 -4.84 -33.74
N LEU A 465 -1.19 -4.51 -33.71
CA LEU A 465 -0.22 -4.85 -34.76
C LEU A 465 0.51 -6.16 -34.45
N ASN A 466 1.06 -6.28 -33.24
CA ASN A 466 1.85 -7.44 -32.81
C ASN A 466 1.38 -7.99 -31.45
N ARG A 467 1.69 -9.26 -31.18
CA ARG A 467 1.32 -9.97 -29.94
C ARG A 467 2.55 -10.59 -29.28
N PHE A 468 2.76 -10.26 -28.01
CA PHE A 468 3.86 -10.79 -27.19
C PHE A 468 3.29 -11.32 -25.87
N GLY A 469 2.87 -12.60 -25.86
CA GLY A 469 2.14 -13.18 -24.72
C GLY A 469 0.89 -12.34 -24.35
N PRO A 470 0.79 -11.79 -23.13
CA PRO A 470 -0.34 -10.95 -22.71
C PRO A 470 -0.29 -9.50 -23.22
N VAL A 471 0.81 -9.10 -23.87
CA VAL A 471 1.04 -7.72 -24.34
C VAL A 471 0.61 -7.59 -25.81
N ARG A 472 -0.03 -6.47 -26.13
CA ARG A 472 -0.39 -6.05 -27.49
C ARG A 472 0.38 -4.78 -27.83
N GLU A 473 1.07 -4.81 -28.96
CA GLU A 473 1.52 -3.59 -29.62
C GLU A 473 0.35 -3.05 -30.42
N VAL A 474 0.07 -1.76 -30.28
CA VAL A 474 -1.03 -1.10 -30.99
C VAL A 474 -0.50 -0.14 -32.04
N GLU A 475 -1.36 0.22 -32.98
CA GLU A 475 -1.11 1.35 -33.88
C GLU A 475 -0.82 2.61 -33.06
N LYS A 476 0.29 3.29 -33.38
CA LYS A 476 0.82 4.47 -32.69
C LYS A 476 0.05 5.74 -33.08
N SER A 477 -1.28 5.67 -32.99
CA SER A 477 -2.22 6.70 -33.46
C SER A 477 -2.97 7.39 -32.32
N LEU A 478 -3.16 6.71 -31.19
CA LEU A 478 -3.92 7.24 -30.06
C LEU A 478 -3.06 8.05 -29.10
N VAL A 479 -3.44 9.31 -28.86
CA VAL A 479 -2.83 10.19 -27.86
C VAL A 479 -3.62 10.15 -26.55
N LEU A 480 -2.89 10.11 -25.45
CA LEU A 480 -3.39 10.18 -24.08
C LEU A 480 -2.77 11.39 -23.40
N GLU A 481 -3.61 12.25 -22.82
CA GLU A 481 -3.13 13.26 -21.89
C GLU A 481 -2.84 12.54 -20.56
N VAL A 482 -1.59 12.59 -20.11
CA VAL A 482 -1.09 11.90 -18.92
C VAL A 482 -0.74 12.94 -17.87
N ALA A 483 -1.41 12.87 -16.72
CA ALA A 483 -1.04 13.64 -15.54
C ALA A 483 -0.01 12.87 -14.70
N PHE A 484 1.02 13.55 -14.21
CA PHE A 484 2.09 12.96 -13.40
C PHE A 484 2.60 13.94 -12.34
N ASP A 485 3.28 13.41 -11.34
CA ASP A 485 3.78 14.22 -10.21
C ASP A 485 5.15 14.84 -10.55
N SER A 486 6.05 14.06 -11.17
CA SER A 486 7.40 14.48 -11.54
C SER A 486 8.01 13.58 -12.63
N ILE A 487 9.15 13.99 -13.22
CA ILE A 487 9.97 13.19 -14.15
C ILE A 487 11.37 13.02 -13.58
N HIS A 488 11.90 11.79 -13.67
CA HIS A 488 13.24 11.45 -13.22
C HIS A 488 14.09 10.83 -14.32
N ASP A 489 15.40 10.98 -14.21
CA ASP A 489 16.36 10.26 -15.04
C ASP A 489 16.27 8.75 -14.81
N SER A 490 16.29 7.98 -15.89
CA SER A 490 16.20 6.52 -15.86
C SER A 490 17.21 5.88 -16.81
N LYS A 491 18.14 5.12 -16.23
CA LYS A 491 19.04 4.24 -17.01
C LYS A 491 18.33 2.98 -17.54
N ARG A 492 17.09 2.74 -17.12
CA ARG A 492 16.32 1.53 -17.49
C ARG A 492 15.47 1.73 -18.73
N HIS A 493 15.10 2.96 -19.07
CA HIS A 493 14.26 3.27 -20.22
C HIS A 493 15.10 3.91 -21.32
N LYS A 494 14.80 3.56 -22.58
CA LYS A 494 15.50 4.11 -23.75
C LYS A 494 15.40 5.64 -23.85
N SER A 495 14.27 6.20 -23.42
CA SER A 495 14.03 7.65 -23.34
C SER A 495 14.96 8.38 -22.37
N GLY A 496 15.64 7.65 -21.48
CA GLY A 496 16.37 8.25 -20.37
C GLY A 496 15.45 8.77 -19.26
N LEU A 497 14.13 8.59 -19.35
CA LEU A 497 13.15 9.20 -18.45
C LEU A 497 12.25 8.16 -17.77
N ALA A 498 11.68 8.53 -16.61
CA ALA A 498 10.59 7.83 -15.96
C ALA A 498 9.61 8.82 -15.32
N MET A 499 8.36 8.79 -15.77
CA MET A 499 7.27 9.54 -15.12
C MET A 499 6.88 8.90 -13.78
N ARG A 500 6.68 9.74 -12.75
CA ARG A 500 6.21 9.32 -11.43
C ARG A 500 4.69 9.47 -11.30
N PHE A 501 4.05 8.41 -10.82
CA PHE A 501 2.59 8.29 -10.66
C PHE A 501 1.76 8.73 -11.88
N PRO A 502 2.12 8.30 -13.12
CA PRO A 502 1.35 8.67 -14.28
C PRO A 502 -0.07 8.08 -14.21
N ARG A 503 -1.04 8.92 -14.54
CA ARG A 503 -2.45 8.55 -14.69
C ARG A 503 -3.00 9.19 -15.94
N ILE A 504 -3.89 8.48 -16.64
CA ILE A 504 -4.56 9.05 -17.81
C ILE A 504 -5.47 10.17 -17.30
N ALA A 505 -5.25 11.39 -17.73
CA ALA A 505 -6.12 12.52 -17.43
C ALA A 505 -7.28 12.57 -18.42
N ARG A 506 -6.99 12.32 -19.70
CA ARG A 506 -7.97 12.39 -20.80
C ARG A 506 -7.53 11.58 -22.01
N ILE A 507 -8.49 11.05 -22.76
CA ILE A 507 -8.26 10.45 -24.08
C ILE A 507 -8.33 11.55 -25.15
N ARG A 508 -7.21 11.83 -25.83
CA ARG A 508 -7.08 12.93 -26.80
C ARG A 508 -7.42 12.50 -28.21
N LYS A 509 -8.71 12.25 -28.46
CA LYS A 509 -9.22 11.91 -29.81
C LYS A 509 -9.09 13.06 -30.80
N ASP A 510 -8.94 14.27 -30.28
CA ASP A 510 -8.74 15.52 -31.00
C ASP A 510 -7.30 15.73 -31.47
N LYS A 511 -6.32 15.03 -30.88
CA LYS A 511 -4.90 15.27 -31.13
C LYS A 511 -4.28 14.15 -31.98
N PRO A 512 -3.71 14.45 -33.16
CA PRO A 512 -3.00 13.45 -33.95
C PRO A 512 -1.67 13.08 -33.28
N ALA A 513 -1.22 11.83 -33.49
CA ALA A 513 -0.05 11.29 -32.79
C ALA A 513 1.24 12.11 -32.99
N HIS A 514 1.46 12.68 -34.17
CA HIS A 514 2.67 13.46 -34.47
C HIS A 514 2.73 14.81 -33.74
N GLU A 515 1.62 15.29 -33.18
CA GLU A 515 1.56 16.50 -32.35
C GLU A 515 1.75 16.19 -30.85
N ALA A 516 1.89 14.92 -30.47
CA ALA A 516 2.21 14.54 -29.09
C ALA A 516 3.54 15.14 -28.64
N ASP A 517 3.72 15.25 -27.32
CA ASP A 517 4.91 15.87 -26.74
C ASP A 517 6.18 15.06 -27.05
N THR A 518 7.32 15.74 -26.96
CA THR A 518 8.63 15.17 -27.26
C THR A 518 9.40 14.78 -26.00
N VAL A 519 10.31 13.83 -26.14
CA VAL A 519 11.23 13.42 -25.06
C VAL A 519 12.04 14.62 -24.57
N GLU A 520 12.46 15.50 -25.48
CA GLU A 520 13.22 16.71 -25.19
C GLU A 520 12.40 17.72 -24.38
N GLY A 521 11.13 17.91 -24.70
CA GLY A 521 10.22 18.74 -23.90
C GLY A 521 10.06 18.19 -22.48
N LEU A 522 9.95 16.86 -22.34
CA LEU A 522 9.88 16.23 -21.03
C LEU A 522 11.19 16.33 -20.23
N LYS A 523 12.36 16.30 -20.89
CA LYS A 523 13.67 16.49 -20.22
C LYS A 523 13.77 17.86 -19.55
N GLN A 524 13.10 18.89 -20.09
CA GLN A 524 13.07 20.23 -19.49
C GLN A 524 12.24 20.28 -18.19
N LEU A 525 11.40 19.27 -17.95
CA LEU A 525 10.58 19.12 -16.75
C LEU A 525 11.23 18.20 -15.70
N VAL A 526 12.45 17.72 -15.94
CA VAL A 526 13.20 16.92 -14.97
C VAL A 526 13.55 17.81 -13.78
N SER A 527 13.23 17.32 -12.58
CA SER A 527 13.53 17.97 -11.29
C SER A 527 14.13 16.98 -10.31
#